data_AF-A0A6J8ES20-F1
#
_entry.id   AF-A0A6J8ES20-F1
#
_cell.length_a   1.000
_cell.length_b   1.000
_cell.length_c   1.000
_cell.angle_alpha   90.00
_cell.angle_beta   90.00
_cell.angle_gamma   90.00
#
_symmetry.space_group_name_H-M   'P 1'
#
loop_
_entity.id
_entity.type
_entity.pdbx_description
1 polymer ?
#
loop_
_entity_poly.entity_id
_entity_poly.type
_entity_poly.pdbx_seq_one_letter_code
_entity_poly.pdbx_strand_id
1 'polypeptide(L)'
;MFTREKLSDSDINILSKGLKFIPSPVLKRAKNDLLCDWENLSRRMRLNYSFRNTENSSEKHPFKRKSEFTPEFANNAIETYLWKTKVELERLPMVNSRNNLTKNEFNSLISLKKNENIIIKKADKCSSIVVLDKHMYIKQTMTQLSSEIHYHKLSETHSQDIYNKIIEIIIPLHNMGHIDKHSLDYLTSGKEFNYCHDDEDSQKPVTARTVILNCD
;
A
#
# COMPACT_ATOMS: atom_id res chain seq x y z
N MET A 1 -19.47 8.18 19.15
CA MET A 1 -18.16 7.68 19.65
C MET A 1 -18.44 6.31 20.26
N PHE A 2 -17.96 5.22 19.66
CA PHE A 2 -18.31 3.84 20.05
C PHE A 2 -17.09 3.09 20.58
N THR A 3 -16.30 3.75 21.43
CA THR A 3 -15.20 3.11 22.17
C THR A 3 -15.46 3.22 23.66
N ARG A 4 -15.13 2.17 24.41
CA ARG A 4 -15.12 2.18 25.87
C ARG A 4 -13.87 2.87 26.42
N GLU A 5 -12.85 3.03 25.59
CA GLU A 5 -11.63 3.71 25.96
C GLU A 5 -11.85 5.22 26.00
N LYS A 6 -11.42 5.84 27.11
CA LYS A 6 -11.45 7.29 27.26
C LYS A 6 -10.32 7.88 26.42
N LEU A 7 -10.68 8.67 25.42
CA LEU A 7 -9.71 9.50 24.70
C LEU A 7 -9.35 10.72 25.54
N SER A 8 -8.07 11.05 25.60
CA SER A 8 -7.60 12.30 26.20
C SER A 8 -7.90 13.49 25.27
N ASP A 9 -7.82 14.70 25.81
CA ASP A 9 -7.98 15.92 25.00
C ASP A 9 -6.92 16.01 23.87
N SER A 10 -5.72 15.49 24.12
CA SER A 10 -4.66 15.42 23.09
C SER A 10 -5.01 14.42 21.98
N ASP A 11 -5.70 13.33 22.31
CA ASP A 11 -6.19 12.35 21.32
C ASP A 11 -7.32 12.95 20.47
N ILE A 12 -8.23 13.69 21.09
CA ILE A 12 -9.30 14.39 20.37
C ILE A 12 -8.72 15.46 19.44
N ASN A 13 -7.74 16.25 19.91
CA ASN A 13 -7.09 17.28 19.11
C ASN A 13 -6.28 16.72 17.94
N ILE A 14 -5.60 15.58 18.08
CA ILE A 14 -4.89 14.97 16.95
C ILE A 14 -5.86 14.38 15.92
N LEU A 15 -6.93 13.74 16.38
CA LEU A 15 -7.96 13.19 15.49
C LEU A 15 -8.73 14.30 14.76
N SER A 16 -9.00 15.43 15.41
CA SER A 16 -9.72 16.55 14.79
C SER A 16 -8.95 17.21 13.62
N LYS A 17 -7.61 17.06 13.56
CA LYS A 17 -6.79 17.50 12.41
C LYS A 17 -7.07 16.70 11.13
N GLY A 18 -7.70 15.53 11.23
CA GLY A 18 -8.12 14.72 10.09
C GLY A 18 -7.12 13.64 9.65
N LEU A 19 -7.62 12.59 8.97
CA LEU A 19 -6.79 11.45 8.50
C LEU A 19 -5.80 11.81 7.38
N LYS A 20 -5.97 12.99 6.74
CA LYS A 20 -5.05 13.52 5.74
C LYS A 20 -4.00 14.46 6.33
N PHE A 21 -4.02 14.69 7.64
CA PHE A 21 -3.02 15.49 8.31
C PHE A 21 -1.65 14.83 8.19
N ILE A 22 -0.63 15.61 7.83
CA ILE A 22 0.74 15.15 7.68
C ILE A 22 1.57 15.78 8.80
N PRO A 23 2.01 14.99 9.81
CA PRO A 23 2.95 15.48 10.82
C PRO A 23 4.26 15.96 10.16
N SER A 24 4.89 16.98 10.74
CA SER A 24 6.22 17.42 10.30
C SER A 24 7.17 16.21 10.29
N PRO A 25 7.88 15.95 9.17
CA PRO A 25 8.69 14.75 9.03
C PRO A 25 9.89 14.76 9.98
N VAL A 26 10.24 13.58 10.50
CA VAL A 26 11.46 13.40 11.30
C VAL A 26 12.66 13.45 10.35
N LEU A 27 13.62 14.34 10.61
CA LEU A 27 14.74 14.62 9.70
C LEU A 27 15.47 13.39 9.16
N LYS A 28 15.78 12.41 10.04
CA LYS A 28 16.48 11.17 9.63
C LYS A 28 15.70 10.38 8.57
N ARG A 29 14.37 10.33 8.71
CA ARG A 29 13.50 9.63 7.75
C ARG A 29 13.36 10.45 6.46
N ALA A 30 13.25 11.77 6.58
CA ALA A 30 13.14 12.67 5.44
C ALA A 30 14.31 12.54 4.44
N LYS A 31 15.54 12.31 4.92
CA LYS A 31 16.70 12.09 4.03
C LYS A 31 16.59 10.80 3.21
N ASN A 32 16.18 9.70 3.86
CA ASN A 32 16.01 8.41 3.16
C ASN A 32 14.85 8.48 2.17
N ASP A 33 13.73 9.11 2.56
CA ASP A 33 12.58 9.32 1.68
C ASP A 33 12.98 10.14 0.45
N LEU A 34 13.77 11.20 0.64
CA LEU A 34 14.28 12.05 -0.45
C LEU A 34 15.18 11.27 -1.43
N LEU A 35 16.01 10.36 -0.93
CA LEU A 35 16.84 9.49 -1.80
C LEU A 35 15.97 8.50 -2.58
N CYS A 36 14.95 7.91 -1.96
CA CYS A 36 14.00 7.04 -2.65
C CYS A 36 13.18 7.81 -3.71
N ASP A 37 12.78 9.05 -3.42
CA ASP A 37 12.12 9.93 -4.37
C ASP A 37 13.04 10.30 -5.54
N TRP A 38 14.34 10.49 -5.27
CA TRP A 38 15.34 10.66 -6.31
C TRP A 38 15.47 9.42 -7.20
N GLU A 39 15.46 8.20 -6.65
CA GLU A 39 15.46 6.96 -7.46
C GLU A 39 14.22 6.87 -8.35
N ASN A 40 13.06 7.25 -7.82
CA ASN A 40 11.83 7.31 -8.61
C ASN A 40 11.88 8.39 -9.71
N LEU A 41 12.52 9.53 -9.44
CA LEU A 41 12.76 10.58 -10.44
C LEU A 41 13.73 10.11 -11.51
N SER A 42 14.86 9.52 -11.13
CA SER A 42 15.90 9.05 -12.05
C SER A 42 15.34 7.98 -12.99
N ARG A 43 14.62 6.99 -12.44
CA ARG A 43 13.92 5.97 -13.23
C ARG A 43 12.94 6.60 -14.22
N ARG A 44 12.14 7.59 -13.81
CA ARG A 44 11.20 8.30 -14.70
C ARG A 44 11.92 9.04 -15.83
N MET A 45 13.00 9.76 -15.52
CA MET A 45 13.78 10.47 -16.53
C MET A 45 14.41 9.50 -17.55
N ARG A 46 15.00 8.41 -17.07
CA ARG A 46 15.59 7.39 -17.93
C ARG A 46 14.55 6.73 -18.83
N LEU A 47 13.42 6.32 -18.27
CA LEU A 47 12.31 5.76 -19.06
C LEU A 47 11.82 6.74 -20.12
N ASN A 48 11.57 7.99 -19.76
CA ASN A 48 11.12 9.00 -20.72
C ASN A 48 12.12 9.19 -21.86
N TYR A 49 13.42 9.13 -21.58
CA TYR A 49 14.44 9.24 -22.61
C TYR A 49 14.54 8.00 -23.49
N SER A 50 14.61 6.80 -22.89
CA SER A 50 14.69 5.52 -23.60
C SER A 50 13.51 5.32 -24.55
N PHE A 51 12.33 5.84 -24.18
CA PHE A 51 11.09 5.74 -24.94
C PHE A 51 10.68 7.06 -25.61
N ARG A 52 11.60 8.03 -25.80
CA ARG A 52 11.25 9.35 -26.37
C ARG A 52 10.78 9.30 -27.83
N ASN A 53 11.32 8.34 -28.59
CA ASN A 53 11.05 8.16 -30.02
C ASN A 53 10.07 7.01 -30.27
N THR A 54 9.59 6.34 -29.22
CA THR A 54 8.48 5.42 -29.37
C THR A 54 7.22 6.26 -29.45
N GLU A 55 6.60 6.27 -30.61
CA GLU A 55 5.27 6.85 -30.72
C GLU A 55 4.35 6.15 -29.70
N ASN A 56 3.54 6.93 -28.99
CA ASN A 56 2.47 6.41 -28.11
C ASN A 56 1.32 5.84 -28.94
N SER A 57 1.61 5.19 -30.06
CA SER A 57 0.68 4.80 -31.12
C SER A 57 0.06 3.42 -30.92
N SER A 58 0.28 2.78 -29.77
CA SER A 58 -0.48 1.60 -29.37
C SER A 58 -1.52 1.99 -28.32
N GLU A 59 -2.78 1.64 -28.58
CA GLU A 59 -3.79 1.52 -27.53
C GLU A 59 -3.18 0.70 -26.39
N LYS A 60 -3.06 1.30 -25.21
CA LYS A 60 -2.46 0.62 -24.07
C LYS A 60 -3.35 -0.56 -23.71
N HIS A 61 -2.77 -1.75 -23.75
CA HIS A 61 -3.48 -2.96 -23.37
C HIS A 61 -4.11 -2.80 -21.96
N PRO A 62 -5.42 -3.08 -21.79
CA PRO A 62 -6.11 -2.83 -20.52
C PRO A 62 -5.59 -3.70 -19.38
N PHE A 63 -5.15 -4.92 -19.69
CA PHE A 63 -4.54 -5.81 -18.72
C PHE A 63 -3.02 -5.61 -18.73
N LYS A 64 -2.49 -4.78 -17.83
CA LYS A 64 -1.05 -4.52 -17.75
C LYS A 64 -0.55 -4.58 -16.32
N ARG A 65 0.58 -5.27 -16.10
CA ARG A 65 1.30 -5.22 -14.82
C ARG A 65 2.16 -3.98 -14.73
N LYS A 66 2.33 -3.51 -13.49
CA LYS A 66 3.33 -2.49 -13.20
C LYS A 66 4.70 -3.07 -13.60
N SER A 67 5.40 -2.36 -14.48
CA SER A 67 6.74 -2.75 -14.90
C SER A 67 7.76 -2.40 -13.81
N GLU A 68 8.66 -3.34 -13.54
CA GLU A 68 9.84 -3.15 -12.68
C GLU A 68 11.07 -2.72 -13.50
N PHE A 69 10.93 -2.63 -14.82
CA PHE A 69 12.01 -2.23 -15.71
C PHE A 69 12.52 -0.83 -15.37
N THR A 70 13.84 -0.76 -15.21
CA THR A 70 14.58 0.48 -14.97
C THR A 70 15.77 0.48 -15.92
N PRO A 71 15.84 1.40 -16.91
CA PRO A 71 17.01 1.52 -17.74
C PRO A 71 18.22 1.88 -16.87
N GLU A 72 19.35 1.22 -17.10
CA GLU A 72 20.60 1.51 -16.39
C GLU A 72 21.14 2.89 -16.76
N PHE A 73 20.98 3.27 -18.03
CA PHE A 73 21.56 4.49 -18.61
C PHE A 73 20.63 5.09 -19.67
N ALA A 74 20.53 6.43 -19.69
CA ALA A 74 19.86 7.18 -20.73
C ALA A 74 20.85 7.82 -21.72
N ASN A 75 21.38 9.00 -21.37
CA ASN A 75 22.44 9.67 -22.10
C ASN A 75 23.32 10.49 -21.17
N ASN A 76 24.46 10.95 -21.69
CA ASN A 76 25.43 11.71 -20.91
C ASN A 76 24.82 12.95 -20.25
N ALA A 77 23.94 13.68 -20.95
CA ALA A 77 23.32 14.89 -20.40
C ALA A 77 22.40 14.58 -19.19
N ILE A 78 21.52 13.59 -19.33
CA ILE A 78 20.60 13.18 -18.26
C ILE A 78 21.36 12.56 -17.10
N GLU A 79 22.30 11.65 -17.36
CA GLU A 79 23.08 11.03 -16.28
C GLU A 79 23.93 12.06 -15.53
N THR A 80 24.53 13.02 -16.24
CA THR A 80 25.25 14.13 -15.59
C THR A 80 24.31 14.97 -14.73
N TYR A 81 23.11 15.28 -15.21
CA TYR A 81 22.11 16.00 -14.44
C TYR A 81 21.66 15.21 -13.20
N LEU A 82 21.33 13.92 -13.36
CA LEU A 82 20.90 13.05 -12.27
C LEU A 82 21.98 12.90 -11.21
N TRP A 83 23.24 12.73 -11.64
CA TRP A 83 24.40 12.68 -10.76
C TRP A 83 24.58 13.98 -9.98
N LYS A 84 24.62 15.13 -10.67
CA LYS A 84 24.75 16.44 -10.02
C LYS A 84 23.62 16.69 -9.02
N THR A 85 22.37 16.40 -9.43
CA THR A 85 21.20 16.52 -8.56
C THR A 85 21.33 15.63 -7.32
N LYS A 86 21.79 14.38 -7.49
CA LYS A 86 22.02 13.46 -6.36
C LYS A 86 23.02 14.05 -5.35
N VAL A 87 24.17 14.52 -5.86
CA VAL A 87 25.23 15.12 -5.03
C VAL A 87 24.73 16.37 -4.33
N GLU A 88 23.96 17.22 -5.00
CA GLU A 88 23.35 18.40 -4.40
C GLU A 88 22.37 18.02 -3.29
N LEU A 89 21.45 17.08 -3.54
CA LEU A 89 20.49 16.60 -2.54
C LEU A 89 21.18 15.98 -1.32
N GLU A 90 22.27 15.25 -1.51
CA GLU A 90 23.06 14.67 -0.41
C GLU A 90 23.75 15.72 0.46
N ARG A 91 24.09 16.87 -0.14
CA ARG A 91 24.75 18.02 0.50
C ARG A 91 23.76 19.03 1.10
N LEU A 92 22.49 18.98 0.74
CA LEU A 92 21.50 19.93 1.25
C LEU A 92 21.45 19.87 2.79
N PRO A 93 21.57 21.03 3.47
CA PRO A 93 21.39 21.07 4.91
C PRO A 93 19.95 20.72 5.24
N MET A 94 19.76 19.65 6.01
CA MET A 94 18.44 19.30 6.53
C MET A 94 18.06 20.28 7.64
N VAL A 95 17.23 21.26 7.30
CA VAL A 95 16.73 22.24 8.26
C VAL A 95 15.56 21.64 9.03
N ASN A 96 15.58 21.79 10.35
CA ASN A 96 14.42 21.47 11.19
C ASN A 96 13.24 22.33 10.75
N SER A 97 12.18 21.69 10.27
CA SER A 97 10.90 22.37 10.10
C SER A 97 10.28 22.66 11.46
N ARG A 98 9.47 23.72 11.56
CA ARG A 98 8.67 23.95 12.77
C ARG A 98 7.72 22.75 12.93
N ASN A 99 7.71 22.17 14.13
CA ASN A 99 6.79 21.09 14.44
C ASN A 99 5.36 21.62 14.38
N ASN A 100 4.52 20.96 13.60
CA ASN A 100 3.08 21.24 13.51
C ASN A 100 2.24 20.48 14.56
N LEU A 101 2.91 19.80 15.49
CA LEU A 101 2.35 19.09 16.63
C LEU A 101 3.09 19.48 17.92
N THR A 102 2.34 19.60 19.00
CA THR A 102 2.90 19.67 20.35
C THR A 102 3.47 18.31 20.77
N LYS A 103 4.31 18.28 21.81
CA LYS A 103 4.84 17.01 22.36
C LYS A 103 3.73 16.06 22.80
N ASN A 104 2.65 16.60 23.39
CA ASN A 104 1.52 15.81 23.86
C ASN A 104 0.73 15.22 22.68
N GLU A 105 0.40 16.02 21.67
CA GLU A 105 -0.28 15.52 20.46
C GLU A 105 0.57 14.46 19.71
N PHE A 106 1.90 14.65 19.67
CA PHE A 106 2.80 13.67 19.06
C PHE A 106 2.84 12.34 19.83
N ASN A 107 2.89 12.42 21.17
CA ASN A 107 2.81 11.23 22.02
C ASN A 107 1.44 10.54 21.89
N SER A 108 0.35 11.31 21.83
CA SER A 108 -1.00 10.82 21.53
C SER A 108 -1.07 10.12 20.18
N LEU A 109 -0.49 10.69 19.12
CA LEU A 109 -0.41 10.06 17.80
C LEU A 109 0.28 8.69 17.86
N ILE A 110 1.41 8.60 18.58
CA ILE A 110 2.13 7.33 18.77
C ILE A 110 1.30 6.34 19.58
N SER A 111 0.66 6.81 20.65
CA SER A 111 -0.19 5.98 21.53
C SER A 111 -1.37 5.40 20.75
N LEU A 112 -2.13 6.25 20.06
CA LEU A 112 -3.26 5.86 19.20
C LEU A 112 -2.83 4.88 18.11
N LYS A 113 -1.64 5.07 17.51
CA LYS A 113 -1.11 4.16 16.50
C LYS A 113 -0.76 2.78 17.06
N LYS A 114 -0.23 2.72 18.28
CA LYS A 114 0.17 1.47 18.94
C LYS A 114 -0.99 0.75 19.63
N ASN A 115 -2.12 1.42 19.81
CA ASN A 115 -3.26 0.86 20.49
C ASN A 115 -3.99 -0.16 19.61
N GLU A 116 -3.85 -1.44 19.96
CA GLU A 116 -4.46 -2.55 19.23
C GLU A 116 -5.94 -2.78 19.58
N ASN A 117 -6.47 -2.11 20.60
CA ASN A 117 -7.85 -2.25 21.06
C ASN A 117 -8.83 -1.34 20.29
N ILE A 118 -8.32 -0.37 19.53
CA ILE A 118 -9.15 0.58 18.79
C ILE A 118 -8.94 0.46 17.29
N ILE A 119 -9.98 0.81 16.54
CA ILE A 119 -9.95 0.95 15.08
C ILE A 119 -10.30 2.39 14.75
N ILE A 120 -9.39 3.07 14.04
CA ILE A 120 -9.59 4.45 13.57
C ILE A 120 -9.82 4.40 12.06
N LYS A 121 -11.02 4.81 11.62
CA LYS A 121 -11.42 4.81 10.20
C LYS A 121 -12.16 6.08 9.84
N LYS A 122 -12.20 6.39 8.53
CA LYS A 122 -13.07 7.44 8.01
C LYS A 122 -14.53 6.98 8.16
N ALA A 123 -15.41 7.89 8.57
CA ALA A 123 -16.85 7.63 8.54
C ALA A 123 -17.34 7.47 7.10
N ASP A 124 -18.25 6.53 6.90
CA ASP A 124 -18.95 6.30 5.61
C ASP A 124 -19.70 7.57 5.16
N LYS A 125 -20.38 8.24 6.10
CA LYS A 125 -21.08 9.51 5.88
C LYS A 125 -20.25 10.70 6.38
N CYS A 126 -19.88 11.58 5.44
CA CYS A 126 -19.29 12.92 5.58
C CYS A 126 -18.21 13.16 6.67
N SER A 127 -16.97 13.33 6.19
CA SER A 127 -15.77 13.99 6.76
C SER A 127 -15.25 13.59 8.15
N SER A 128 -16.02 12.86 8.95
CA SER A 128 -15.70 12.56 10.33
C SER A 128 -14.80 11.33 10.48
N ILE A 129 -14.09 11.25 11.61
CA ILE A 129 -13.33 10.07 12.01
C ILE A 129 -14.17 9.27 13.00
N VAL A 130 -14.18 7.95 12.82
CA VAL A 130 -14.81 7.02 13.76
C VAL A 130 -13.70 6.27 14.51
N VAL A 131 -13.80 6.29 15.84
CA VAL A 131 -13.01 5.46 16.72
C VAL A 131 -13.93 4.36 17.27
N LEU A 132 -13.60 3.12 16.96
CA LEU A 132 -14.35 1.92 17.35
C LEU A 132 -13.53 1.09 18.32
N ASP A 133 -14.18 0.53 19.33
CA ASP A 133 -13.61 -0.57 20.11
C ASP A 133 -13.53 -1.82 19.22
N LYS A 134 -12.34 -2.40 19.09
CA LYS A 134 -12.05 -3.54 18.21
C LYS A 134 -12.83 -4.78 18.63
N HIS A 135 -12.91 -5.08 19.93
CA HIS A 135 -13.62 -6.26 20.42
C HIS A 135 -15.12 -6.14 20.16
N MET A 136 -15.72 -4.98 20.42
CA MET A 136 -17.12 -4.72 20.11
C MET A 136 -17.38 -4.76 18.61
N TYR A 137 -16.50 -4.18 17.81
CA TYR A 137 -16.61 -4.19 16.36
C TYR A 137 -16.60 -5.63 15.80
N ILE A 138 -15.65 -6.46 16.24
CA ILE A 138 -15.58 -7.88 15.86
C ILE A 138 -16.84 -8.62 16.33
N LYS A 139 -17.25 -8.45 17.58
CA LYS A 139 -18.45 -9.10 18.14
C LYS A 139 -19.71 -8.75 17.35
N GLN A 140 -19.93 -7.47 17.06
CA GLN A 140 -21.08 -7.01 16.28
C GLN A 140 -21.02 -7.55 14.86
N THR A 141 -19.85 -7.52 14.24
CA THR A 141 -19.64 -8.03 12.88
C THR A 141 -19.93 -9.53 12.81
N MET A 142 -19.41 -10.33 13.75
CA MET A 142 -19.70 -11.76 13.83
C MET A 142 -21.20 -12.01 14.07
N THR A 143 -21.84 -11.24 14.95
CA THR A 143 -23.30 -11.36 15.17
C THR A 143 -24.10 -11.11 13.89
N GLN A 144 -23.69 -10.11 13.09
CA GLN A 144 -24.32 -9.82 11.80
C GLN A 144 -24.05 -10.90 10.76
N LEU A 145 -22.80 -11.38 10.65
CA LEU A 145 -22.40 -12.42 9.70
C LEU A 145 -22.98 -13.79 10.02
N SER A 146 -23.25 -14.08 11.30
CA SER A 146 -23.94 -15.31 11.72
C SER A 146 -25.46 -15.26 11.51
N SER A 147 -26.01 -14.12 11.05
CA SER A 147 -27.44 -14.02 10.77
C SER A 147 -27.80 -14.72 9.46
N GLU A 148 -28.47 -15.87 9.57
CA GLU A 148 -28.98 -16.65 8.43
C GLU A 148 -30.05 -15.92 7.61
N ILE A 149 -30.58 -14.80 8.11
CA ILE A 149 -31.52 -13.93 7.38
C ILE A 149 -30.81 -13.22 6.21
N HIS A 150 -29.52 -12.90 6.37
CA HIS A 150 -28.78 -12.07 5.42
C HIS A 150 -27.56 -12.76 4.81
N TYR A 151 -26.95 -13.71 5.53
CA TYR A 151 -25.73 -14.39 5.13
C TYR A 151 -25.87 -15.90 5.29
N HIS A 152 -25.22 -16.68 4.43
CA HIS A 152 -25.14 -18.12 4.56
C HIS A 152 -23.68 -18.55 4.60
N LYS A 153 -23.29 -19.34 5.62
CA LYS A 153 -21.93 -19.83 5.77
C LYS A 153 -21.66 -20.94 4.75
N LEU A 154 -20.63 -20.78 3.94
CA LEU A 154 -20.17 -21.83 3.03
C LEU A 154 -19.45 -22.92 3.84
N SER A 155 -19.76 -24.18 3.57
CA SER A 155 -19.12 -25.35 4.20
C SER A 155 -17.68 -25.54 3.76
N GLU A 156 -17.37 -25.16 2.52
CA GLU A 156 -16.07 -25.33 1.89
C GLU A 156 -15.68 -24.09 1.09
N THR A 157 -14.37 -23.78 1.08
CA THR A 157 -13.82 -22.70 0.25
C THR A 157 -13.58 -23.23 -1.16
N HIS A 158 -14.48 -22.92 -2.08
CA HIS A 158 -14.35 -23.29 -3.49
C HIS A 158 -13.33 -22.43 -4.26
N SER A 159 -12.35 -21.82 -3.59
CA SER A 159 -11.38 -20.91 -4.20
C SER A 159 -10.54 -21.59 -5.28
N GLN A 160 -10.12 -22.83 -5.03
CA GLN A 160 -9.39 -23.62 -6.01
C GLN A 160 -10.29 -24.05 -7.17
N ASP A 161 -11.54 -24.44 -6.90
CA ASP A 161 -12.50 -24.79 -7.95
C ASP A 161 -12.86 -23.59 -8.82
N ILE A 162 -13.02 -22.41 -8.22
CA ILE A 162 -13.24 -21.15 -8.94
C ILE A 162 -12.01 -20.82 -9.79
N TYR A 163 -10.81 -20.97 -9.24
CA TYR A 163 -9.57 -20.77 -10.01
C TYR A 163 -9.49 -21.76 -11.19
N ASN A 164 -9.75 -23.04 -10.96
CA ASN A 164 -9.76 -24.06 -12.01
C ASN A 164 -10.81 -23.73 -13.09
N LYS A 165 -12.04 -23.35 -12.70
CA LYS A 165 -13.08 -22.89 -13.64
C LYS A 165 -12.65 -21.65 -14.43
N ILE A 166 -11.97 -20.70 -13.79
CA ILE A 166 -11.43 -19.53 -14.47
C ILE A 166 -10.39 -19.96 -15.51
N ILE A 167 -9.48 -20.87 -15.18
CA ILE A 167 -8.48 -21.41 -16.11
C ILE A 167 -9.13 -22.20 -17.25
N GLU A 168 -10.14 -23.03 -16.95
CA GLU A 168 -10.95 -23.77 -17.93
C GLU A 168 -11.65 -22.85 -18.94
N ILE A 169 -11.98 -21.61 -18.56
CA ILE A 169 -12.57 -20.62 -19.47
C ILE A 169 -11.48 -19.86 -20.24
N ILE A 170 -10.43 -19.42 -19.55
CA ILE A 170 -9.39 -18.55 -20.11
C ILE A 170 -8.55 -19.27 -21.17
N ILE A 171 -8.18 -20.55 -20.96
CA ILE A 171 -7.33 -21.29 -21.92
C ILE A 171 -8.04 -21.45 -23.27
N PRO A 172 -9.31 -21.92 -23.34
CA PRO A 172 -10.05 -21.98 -24.60
C PRO A 172 -10.23 -20.60 -25.25
N LEU A 173 -10.51 -19.54 -24.48
CA LEU A 173 -10.63 -18.19 -25.03
C LEU A 173 -9.34 -17.73 -25.73
N HIS A 174 -8.18 -18.05 -25.17
CA HIS A 174 -6.89 -17.77 -25.79
C HIS A 174 -6.68 -18.64 -27.05
N ASN A 175 -6.98 -19.94 -26.98
CA ASN A 175 -6.82 -20.86 -28.10
C ASN A 175 -7.75 -20.51 -29.29
N MET A 176 -8.93 -19.96 -29.01
CA MET A 176 -9.88 -19.46 -30.01
C MET A 176 -9.52 -18.06 -30.53
N GLY A 177 -8.46 -17.43 -29.99
CA GLY A 177 -8.00 -16.10 -30.42
C GLY A 177 -8.84 -14.93 -29.90
N HIS A 178 -9.69 -15.13 -28.90
CA HIS A 178 -10.51 -14.06 -28.31
C HIS A 178 -9.73 -13.18 -27.34
N ILE A 179 -8.66 -13.70 -26.74
CA ILE A 179 -7.74 -12.96 -25.89
C ILE A 179 -6.31 -13.21 -26.34
N ASP A 180 -5.46 -12.20 -26.18
CA ASP A 180 -4.04 -12.29 -26.50
C ASP A 180 -3.25 -12.90 -25.33
N LYS A 181 -1.98 -13.25 -25.61
CA LYS A 181 -1.09 -13.81 -24.60
C LYS A 181 -0.90 -12.90 -23.39
N HIS A 182 -0.89 -11.57 -23.57
CA HIS A 182 -0.71 -10.64 -22.48
C HIS A 182 -1.92 -10.65 -21.53
N SER A 183 -3.14 -10.76 -22.07
CA SER A 183 -4.36 -10.98 -21.28
C SER A 183 -4.31 -12.30 -20.50
N LEU A 184 -3.92 -13.39 -21.17
CA LEU A 184 -3.77 -14.72 -20.56
C LEU A 184 -2.80 -14.67 -19.37
N ASP A 185 -1.60 -14.15 -19.59
CA ASP A 185 -0.56 -14.06 -18.56
C ASP A 185 -1.08 -13.20 -17.39
N TYR A 186 -1.70 -12.05 -17.67
CA TYR A 186 -2.22 -11.19 -16.62
C TYR A 186 -3.28 -11.88 -15.75
N LEU A 187 -4.25 -12.55 -16.37
CA LEU A 187 -5.38 -13.19 -15.70
C LEU A 187 -4.99 -14.48 -14.96
N THR A 188 -3.94 -15.17 -15.41
CA THR A 188 -3.46 -16.43 -14.81
C THR A 188 -2.45 -16.23 -13.70
N SER A 189 -1.59 -15.20 -13.75
CA SER A 189 -0.58 -15.00 -12.70
C SER A 189 -1.03 -14.15 -11.52
N GLY A 190 -2.32 -14.26 -11.18
CA GLY A 190 -2.80 -13.90 -9.84
C GLY A 190 -2.07 -14.74 -8.79
N LYS A 191 -1.59 -14.09 -7.73
CA LYS A 191 -1.01 -14.79 -6.57
C LYS A 191 -2.02 -15.82 -6.06
N GLU A 192 -1.55 -17.00 -5.66
CA GLU A 192 -2.33 -17.97 -4.89
C GLU A 192 -3.18 -17.23 -3.86
N PHE A 193 -4.49 -17.46 -3.88
CA PHE A 193 -5.38 -16.97 -2.84
C PHE A 193 -5.08 -17.78 -1.57
N ASN A 194 -4.01 -17.43 -0.88
CA ASN A 194 -3.75 -17.91 0.48
C ASN A 194 -4.77 -17.24 1.39
N TYR A 195 -5.98 -17.81 1.43
CA TYR A 195 -6.87 -17.58 2.55
C TYR A 195 -6.12 -18.04 3.80
N CYS A 196 -6.05 -17.18 4.81
CA CYS A 196 -5.58 -17.58 6.13
C CYS A 196 -6.50 -18.74 6.57
N HIS A 197 -5.95 -19.94 6.60
CA HIS A 197 -6.55 -20.98 7.43
C HIS A 197 -6.44 -20.46 8.86
N ASP A 198 -7.59 -20.19 9.46
CA ASP A 198 -7.71 -20.00 10.90
C ASP A 198 -7.45 -21.35 11.56
N ASP A 199 -6.18 -21.76 11.61
CA ASP A 199 -5.73 -22.74 12.59
C ASP A 199 -5.50 -21.95 13.89
N GLU A 200 -6.42 -22.12 14.84
CA GLU A 200 -6.16 -21.86 16.25
C GLU A 200 -4.86 -22.58 16.64
N ASP A 201 -4.01 -21.89 17.41
CA ASP A 201 -2.69 -22.31 17.87
C ASP A 201 -1.54 -22.29 16.86
N SER A 202 -1.05 -21.09 16.53
CA SER A 202 0.39 -20.81 16.72
C SER A 202 0.72 -19.32 16.57
N GLN A 203 1.30 -18.74 17.63
CA GLN A 203 2.07 -17.51 17.55
C GLN A 203 3.22 -17.67 16.55
N LYS A 204 3.15 -17.00 15.39
CA LYS A 204 4.36 -16.56 14.68
C LYS A 204 4.25 -15.10 14.21
N PRO A 205 5.28 -14.29 14.45
CA PRO A 205 5.30 -12.88 14.09
C PRO A 205 5.37 -12.71 12.57
N VAL A 206 4.58 -11.77 12.06
CA VAL A 206 4.66 -11.24 10.69
C VAL A 206 6.09 -10.81 10.43
N THR A 207 6.82 -11.61 9.66
CA THR A 207 8.23 -11.34 9.37
C THR A 207 8.31 -10.25 8.32
N ALA A 208 8.65 -9.04 8.74
CA ALA A 208 9.30 -8.08 7.86
C ALA A 208 10.69 -8.63 7.49
N ARG A 209 10.95 -8.86 6.21
CA ARG A 209 12.30 -8.95 5.63
C ARG A 209 12.38 -7.86 4.57
N THR A 210 12.93 -6.69 4.88
CA THR A 210 14.38 -6.36 4.86
C THR A 210 15.05 -6.93 3.61
N VAL A 211 15.13 -6.10 2.58
CA VAL A 211 16.06 -6.26 1.46
C VAL A 211 17.45 -6.04 2.02
N ILE A 212 18.28 -7.09 2.04
CA ILE A 212 19.72 -6.98 2.23
C ILE A 212 20.30 -6.75 0.83
N LEU A 213 20.84 -5.56 0.60
CA LEU A 213 21.76 -5.34 -0.53
C LEU A 213 23.12 -5.88 -0.08
N ASN A 214 23.57 -6.96 -0.73
CA ASN A 214 24.98 -7.34 -0.69
C ASN A 214 25.69 -6.50 -1.75
N CYS A 215 26.61 -5.64 -1.31
CA CYS A 215 27.63 -5.06 -2.17
C CYS A 215 28.87 -5.95 -2.04
N ASP A 216 29.35 -6.45 -3.18
CA ASP A 216 30.78 -6.65 -3.39
C ASP A 216 31.33 -5.42 -4.13
#